data_AF-A0A937CXN9-F1
#
_entry.id   AF-A0A937CXN9-F1
#
_cell.length_a   1.000
_cell.length_b   1.000
_cell.length_c   1.000
_cell.angle_alpha   90.00
_cell.angle_beta   90.00
_cell.angle_gamma   90.00
#
_symmetry.space_group_name_H-M   'P 1'
#
loop_
_entity.id
_entity.type
_entity.pdbx_description
1 polymer ?
#
loop_
_entity_poly.entity_id
_entity_poly.type
_entity_poly.pdbx_seq_one_letter_code
_entity_poly.pdbx_strand_id
1 'polypeptide(L)'
;MKSNFPVIRRGQRVIRMVSELHKMGYQRLRVMPYVHPLAWRLAIAPAHCFDPDPGIVLREEGFRDAAVYSSASGSSYFDWDDVANDDAIQLAEKFVLRFPHLAAEGSGRNWAYTGWLAELLSVLRTGDYLPVIFQSEYMDLAAQDLRSLPLWVHGEHAVSPSERDFVLPPGVDEPRGPESGCELVLSDGGVYVRLLAAVAGFERKHGHWPSRLQATLTRSPPWQRKY
;
A
#
# COMPACT_ATOMS: atom_id res chain seq x y z
N MET A 1 8.88 16.73 -2.70
CA MET A 1 9.10 17.18 -1.30
C MET A 1 10.57 17.46 -1.09
N LYS A 2 10.90 18.45 -0.24
CA LYS A 2 12.25 19.01 -0.07
C LYS A 2 13.02 18.44 1.14
N SER A 3 12.77 17.19 1.54
CA SER A 3 13.56 16.60 2.64
C SER A 3 15.01 16.40 2.19
N ASN A 4 15.97 16.77 3.03
CA ASN A 4 17.39 16.53 2.75
C ASN A 4 17.76 15.05 2.92
N PHE A 5 16.96 14.27 3.66
CA PHE A 5 17.21 12.86 3.94
C PHE A 5 16.62 11.95 2.85
N PRO A 6 17.46 11.16 2.14
CA PRO A 6 16.97 10.27 1.08
C PRO A 6 15.91 9.27 1.55
N VAL A 7 16.07 8.70 2.75
CA VAL A 7 15.11 7.75 3.33
C VAL A 7 13.72 8.37 3.50
N ILE A 8 13.67 9.59 4.07
CA ILE A 8 12.42 10.33 4.29
C ILE A 8 11.76 10.64 2.94
N ARG A 9 12.51 11.22 1.98
CA ARG A 9 11.98 11.53 0.64
C ARG A 9 11.38 10.31 -0.05
N ARG A 10 12.06 9.16 0.03
CA ARG A 10 11.65 7.93 -0.66
C ARG A 10 10.45 7.30 0.04
N GLY A 11 10.43 7.21 1.37
CA GLY A 11 9.28 6.70 2.13
C GLY A 11 8.02 7.55 1.88
N GLN A 12 8.15 8.87 1.93
CA GLN A 12 7.05 9.79 1.62
C GLN A 12 6.57 9.66 0.16
N ARG A 13 7.47 9.31 -0.79
CA ARG A 13 7.09 9.02 -2.18
C ARG A 13 6.18 7.79 -2.27
N VAL A 14 6.49 6.72 -1.53
CA VAL A 14 5.65 5.50 -1.52
C VAL A 14 4.29 5.77 -0.86
N ILE A 15 4.23 6.54 0.23
CA ILE A 15 2.95 6.93 0.84
C ILE A 15 2.13 7.79 -0.15
N ARG A 16 2.77 8.70 -0.88
CA ARG A 16 2.11 9.49 -1.92
C ARG A 16 1.61 8.61 -3.07
N MET A 17 2.37 7.61 -3.48
CA MET A 17 1.93 6.64 -4.49
C MET A 17 0.61 5.98 -4.06
N VAL A 18 0.43 5.62 -2.79
CA VAL A 18 -0.86 5.10 -2.29
C VAL A 18 -1.99 6.11 -2.42
N SER A 19 -1.73 7.40 -2.17
CA SER A 19 -2.73 8.45 -2.41
C SER A 19 -3.08 8.58 -3.90
N GLU A 20 -2.13 8.39 -4.82
CA GLU A 20 -2.44 8.33 -6.26
C GLU A 20 -3.29 7.09 -6.61
N LEU A 21 -3.01 5.93 -6.01
CA LEU A 21 -3.86 4.73 -6.14
C LEU A 21 -5.29 5.00 -5.66
N HIS A 22 -5.47 5.73 -4.57
CA HIS A 22 -6.79 6.12 -4.07
C HIS A 22 -7.56 7.02 -5.05
N LYS A 23 -6.87 7.94 -5.75
CA LYS A 23 -7.48 8.74 -6.83
C LYS A 23 -7.87 7.90 -8.04
N MET A 24 -7.12 6.84 -8.33
CA MET A 24 -7.43 5.85 -9.38
C MET A 24 -8.60 4.92 -9.02
N GLY A 25 -9.08 4.94 -7.76
CA GLY A 25 -10.24 4.16 -7.30
C GLY A 25 -9.90 2.96 -6.41
N TYR A 26 -8.64 2.82 -5.98
CA TYR A 26 -8.17 1.73 -5.12
C TYR A 26 -8.17 2.14 -3.64
N GLN A 27 -9.25 2.75 -3.16
CA GLN A 27 -9.30 3.37 -1.82
C GLN A 27 -9.35 2.35 -0.68
N ARG A 28 -9.54 1.06 -0.98
CA ARG A 28 -9.49 -0.01 0.03
C ARG A 28 -8.07 -0.57 0.23
N LEU A 29 -7.06 -0.03 -0.45
CA LEU A 29 -5.66 -0.27 -0.08
C LEU A 29 -5.29 0.54 1.16
N ARG A 30 -4.70 -0.12 2.15
CA ARG A 30 -4.19 0.49 3.38
C ARG A 30 -2.68 0.30 3.48
N VAL A 31 -2.06 1.09 4.35
CA VAL A 31 -0.62 1.04 4.62
C VAL A 31 -0.35 0.74 6.08
N MET A 32 0.66 -0.10 6.34
CA MET A 32 1.25 -0.29 7.67
C MET A 32 2.73 0.13 7.62
N PRO A 33 3.09 1.27 8.21
CA PRO A 33 4.49 1.65 8.39
C PRO A 33 5.11 1.03 9.65
N TYR A 34 6.32 0.48 9.54
CA TYR A 34 7.02 -0.19 10.64
C TYR A 34 8.53 -0.17 10.44
N VAL A 35 9.31 -0.47 11.48
CA VAL A 35 10.76 -0.64 11.41
C VAL A 35 11.11 -2.09 11.74
N HIS A 36 11.79 -2.76 10.81
CA HIS A 36 12.29 -4.12 11.03
C HIS A 36 13.49 -4.44 10.11
N PRO A 37 14.51 -5.15 10.60
CA PRO A 37 15.05 -4.98 11.95
C PRO A 37 15.76 -3.61 12.10
N LEU A 38 16.26 -3.05 10.98
CA LEU A 38 17.07 -1.82 10.95
C LEU A 38 16.64 -0.82 9.85
N ALA A 39 15.52 -1.08 9.19
CA ALA A 39 15.02 -0.25 8.09
C ALA A 39 13.55 0.09 8.28
N TRP A 40 13.17 1.30 7.90
CA TRP A 40 11.77 1.67 7.77
C TRP A 40 11.14 0.92 6.60
N ARG A 41 9.92 0.44 6.80
CA ARG A 41 9.16 -0.34 5.82
C ARG A 41 7.74 0.16 5.75
N LEU A 42 7.13 -0.05 4.59
CA LEU A 42 5.72 0.22 4.35
C LEU A 42 5.12 -1.01 3.68
N ALA A 43 4.26 -1.72 4.40
CA ALA A 43 3.43 -2.75 3.83
C ALA A 43 2.16 -2.12 3.24
N ILE A 44 1.73 -2.59 2.07
CA ILE A 44 0.51 -2.16 1.38
C ILE A 44 -0.33 -3.41 1.12
N ALA A 45 -1.55 -3.44 1.63
CA ALA A 45 -2.46 -4.56 1.45
C ALA A 45 -3.94 -4.09 1.42
N PRO A 46 -4.87 -4.96 0.99
CA PRO A 46 -6.30 -4.68 1.06
C PRO A 46 -6.78 -4.52 2.51
N ALA A 47 -7.83 -3.72 2.70
CA ALA A 47 -8.33 -3.37 4.03
C ALA A 47 -8.74 -4.58 4.90
N HIS A 48 -9.21 -5.68 4.30
CA HIS A 48 -9.62 -6.89 5.02
C HIS A 48 -8.42 -7.69 5.58
N CYS A 49 -7.18 -7.30 5.27
CA CYS A 49 -5.97 -7.86 5.87
C CYS A 49 -5.56 -7.13 7.16
N PHE A 50 -6.19 -6.00 7.48
CA PHE A 50 -5.85 -5.16 8.63
C PHE A 50 -6.78 -5.44 9.81
N ASP A 51 -6.30 -5.25 11.03
CA ASP A 51 -7.15 -5.24 12.21
C ASP A 51 -8.29 -4.23 12.04
N PRO A 52 -9.55 -4.60 12.33
CA PRO A 52 -10.69 -3.71 12.12
C PRO A 52 -10.60 -2.41 12.92
N ASP A 53 -9.90 -2.42 14.04
CA ASP A 53 -9.64 -1.26 14.88
C ASP A 53 -8.25 -1.48 15.49
N PRO A 54 -7.23 -0.65 15.16
CA PRO A 54 -7.30 0.71 14.59
C PRO A 54 -7.22 0.81 13.06
N GLY A 55 -7.32 -0.29 12.31
CA GLY A 55 -7.32 -0.22 10.84
C GLY A 55 -5.97 0.15 10.21
N ILE A 56 -4.87 0.09 10.96
CA ILE A 56 -3.51 0.37 10.48
C ILE A 56 -2.52 -0.77 10.75
N VAL A 57 -2.86 -1.69 11.64
CA VAL A 57 -2.07 -2.88 11.93
C VAL A 57 -2.46 -3.97 10.95
N LEU A 58 -1.48 -4.48 10.22
CA LEU A 58 -1.62 -5.61 9.29
C LEU A 58 -1.55 -6.90 10.10
N ARG A 59 -2.53 -7.79 9.90
CA ARG A 59 -2.54 -9.11 10.55
C ARG A 59 -1.41 -9.97 10.00
N GLU A 60 -0.98 -10.96 10.77
CA GLU A 60 0.15 -11.83 10.42
C GLU A 60 -0.03 -12.49 9.05
N GLU A 61 -1.24 -12.99 8.75
CA GLU A 61 -1.54 -13.65 7.48
C GLU A 61 -1.48 -12.67 6.30
N GLY A 62 -1.79 -11.39 6.55
CA GLY A 62 -1.81 -10.32 5.55
C GLY A 62 -0.44 -9.97 5.00
N PHE A 63 0.65 -10.30 5.72
CA PHE A 63 2.01 -10.05 5.23
C PHE A 63 2.38 -10.88 4.01
N ARG A 64 1.79 -12.07 3.85
CA ARG A 64 2.10 -12.96 2.72
C ARG A 64 1.77 -12.30 1.38
N ASP A 65 0.68 -11.56 1.34
CA ASP A 65 0.13 -10.97 0.12
C ASP A 65 0.41 -9.46 0.03
N ALA A 66 1.02 -8.85 1.05
CA ALA A 66 1.33 -7.43 1.05
C ALA A 66 2.47 -7.06 0.10
N ALA A 67 2.33 -5.92 -0.59
CA ALA A 67 3.46 -5.28 -1.26
C ALA A 67 4.27 -4.48 -0.22
N VAL A 68 5.52 -4.88 0.01
CA VAL A 68 6.38 -4.25 1.03
C VAL A 68 7.50 -3.46 0.37
N TYR A 69 7.61 -2.19 0.72
CA TYR A 69 8.79 -1.37 0.43
C TYR A 69 9.67 -1.28 1.67
N SER A 70 11.00 -1.41 1.50
CA SER A 70 11.99 -1.14 2.55
C SER A 70 12.88 0.03 2.18
N SER A 71 13.17 0.92 3.13
CA SER A 71 14.15 1.99 2.96
C SER A 71 15.55 1.49 2.64
N ALA A 72 15.88 0.24 3.01
CA ALA A 72 17.14 -0.40 2.65
C ALA A 72 17.26 -0.64 1.14
N SER A 73 16.16 -0.87 0.43
CA SER A 73 16.13 -1.01 -1.04
C SER A 73 16.37 0.32 -1.78
N GLY A 74 16.47 1.44 -1.05
CA GLY A 74 16.75 2.74 -1.63
C GLY A 74 15.67 3.17 -2.64
N SER A 75 16.07 3.36 -3.89
CA SER A 75 15.15 3.73 -4.98
C SER A 75 14.62 2.53 -5.78
N SER A 76 14.95 1.30 -5.37
CA SER A 76 14.38 0.07 -5.94
C SER A 76 13.07 -0.26 -5.21
N TYR A 77 12.01 0.46 -5.58
CA TYR A 77 10.69 0.32 -4.93
C TYR A 77 10.11 -1.08 -5.19
N PHE A 78 9.76 -1.82 -4.14
CA PHE A 78 9.27 -3.20 -4.25
C PHE A 78 10.22 -4.14 -5.02
N ASP A 79 11.52 -3.89 -4.89
CA ASP A 79 12.60 -4.58 -5.62
C ASP A 79 12.53 -4.47 -7.15
N TRP A 80 11.85 -3.44 -7.65
CA TRP A 80 11.86 -3.06 -9.05
C TRP A 80 13.14 -2.30 -9.40
N ASP A 81 13.75 -2.65 -10.53
CA ASP A 81 15.03 -2.09 -11.01
C ASP A 81 14.84 -0.87 -11.95
N ASP A 82 13.67 -0.74 -12.56
CA ASP A 82 13.37 0.25 -13.60
C ASP A 82 12.65 1.51 -13.09
N VAL A 83 12.67 1.78 -11.78
CA VAL A 83 11.78 2.77 -11.13
C VAL A 83 12.52 3.85 -10.34
N ALA A 84 13.86 3.89 -10.42
CA ALA A 84 14.66 4.75 -9.56
C ALA A 84 14.29 6.25 -9.63
N ASN A 85 13.85 6.69 -10.81
CA ASN A 85 13.49 8.08 -11.10
C ASN A 85 11.97 8.32 -11.15
N ASP A 86 11.15 7.29 -10.92
CA ASP A 86 9.70 7.40 -11.04
C ASP A 86 9.14 8.31 -9.94
N ASP A 87 8.17 9.14 -10.32
CA ASP A 87 7.36 9.88 -9.37
C ASP A 87 6.24 9.00 -8.77
N ALA A 88 5.45 9.57 -7.87
CA ALA A 88 4.39 8.83 -7.19
C ALA A 88 3.27 8.35 -8.14
N ILE A 89 3.00 9.06 -9.24
CA ILE A 89 1.96 8.70 -10.21
C ILE A 89 2.45 7.51 -11.03
N GLN A 90 3.68 7.59 -11.54
CA GLN A 90 4.31 6.52 -12.32
C GLN A 90 4.45 5.23 -11.49
N LEU A 91 4.82 5.35 -10.21
CA LEU A 91 4.85 4.22 -9.29
C LEU A 91 3.46 3.59 -9.10
N ALA A 92 2.40 4.41 -9.01
CA ALA A 92 1.04 3.91 -8.83
C ALA A 92 0.54 3.16 -10.08
N GLU A 93 0.83 3.68 -11.27
CA GLU A 93 0.53 2.99 -12.54
C GLU A 93 1.23 1.62 -12.60
N LYS A 94 2.52 1.57 -12.25
CA LYS A 94 3.29 0.31 -12.19
C LYS A 94 2.77 -0.64 -11.12
N PHE A 95 2.33 -0.12 -9.97
CA PHE A 95 1.73 -0.92 -8.91
C PHE A 95 0.50 -1.68 -9.38
N VAL A 96 -0.42 -1.03 -10.10
CA VAL A 96 -1.61 -1.69 -10.65
C VAL A 96 -1.23 -2.81 -11.63
N LEU A 97 -0.20 -2.60 -12.44
CA LEU A 97 0.26 -3.56 -13.43
C LEU A 97 0.99 -4.75 -12.81
N ARG A 98 1.77 -4.53 -11.75
CA ARG A 98 2.66 -5.53 -11.14
C ARG A 98 2.04 -6.25 -9.94
N PHE A 99 1.07 -5.62 -9.27
CA PHE A 99 0.28 -6.20 -8.19
C PHE A 99 -1.23 -6.19 -8.53
N PRO A 100 -1.65 -6.86 -9.61
CA PRO A 100 -3.05 -6.78 -10.07
C PRO A 100 -4.05 -7.39 -9.08
N HIS A 101 -3.62 -8.36 -8.26
CA HIS A 101 -4.46 -8.95 -7.21
C HIS A 101 -4.77 -7.92 -6.10
N LEU A 102 -3.74 -7.21 -5.59
CA LEU A 102 -3.94 -6.13 -4.62
C LEU A 102 -4.77 -4.99 -5.19
N ALA A 103 -4.56 -4.61 -6.45
CA ALA A 103 -5.38 -3.60 -7.10
C ALA A 103 -6.85 -4.04 -7.21
N ALA A 104 -7.11 -5.30 -7.57
CA ALA A 104 -8.46 -5.83 -7.65
C ALA A 104 -9.18 -5.82 -6.28
N GLU A 105 -8.51 -6.27 -5.23
CA GLU A 105 -9.07 -6.35 -3.87
C GLU A 105 -9.14 -4.98 -3.18
N GLY A 106 -8.22 -4.09 -3.51
CA GLY A 106 -8.17 -2.69 -3.09
C GLY A 106 -9.17 -1.79 -3.80
N SER A 107 -9.82 -2.27 -4.86
CA SER A 107 -10.83 -1.52 -5.60
C SER A 107 -12.06 -1.23 -4.76
N GLY A 108 -12.55 0.01 -4.84
CA GLY A 108 -13.72 0.46 -4.10
C GLY A 108 -13.50 1.81 -3.45
N ARG A 109 -14.58 2.38 -2.92
CA ARG A 109 -14.54 3.67 -2.24
C ARG A 109 -14.33 3.49 -0.74
N ASN A 110 -13.47 4.32 -0.16
CA ASN A 110 -13.29 4.50 1.27
C ASN A 110 -12.80 5.93 1.50
N TRP A 111 -13.74 6.86 1.59
CA TRP A 111 -13.44 8.28 1.74
C TRP A 111 -12.84 8.62 3.09
N ALA A 112 -13.22 7.90 4.15
CA ALA A 112 -12.71 8.13 5.50
C ALA A 112 -11.20 7.85 5.56
N TYR A 113 -10.76 6.69 5.06
CA TYR A 113 -9.35 6.35 5.01
C TYR A 113 -8.57 7.22 4.01
N THR A 114 -9.16 7.52 2.85
CA THR A 114 -8.52 8.40 1.85
C THR A 114 -8.30 9.81 2.41
N GLY A 115 -9.29 10.35 3.13
CA GLY A 115 -9.20 11.66 3.79
C GLY A 115 -8.10 11.67 4.85
N TRP A 116 -8.09 10.66 5.73
CA TRP A 116 -7.03 10.48 6.71
C TRP A 116 -5.64 10.43 6.09
N LEU A 117 -5.45 9.66 5.00
CA LEU A 117 -4.15 9.57 4.33
C LEU A 117 -3.72 10.92 3.71
N ALA A 118 -4.67 11.70 3.21
CA ALA A 118 -4.40 13.03 2.66
C ALA A 118 -3.99 14.04 3.74
N GLU A 119 -4.58 13.95 4.94
CA GLU A 119 -4.18 14.72 6.11
C GLU A 119 -2.77 14.33 6.57
N LEU A 120 -2.50 13.03 6.70
CA LEU A 120 -1.16 12.52 7.03
C LEU A 120 -0.12 13.05 6.04
N LEU A 121 -0.37 12.94 4.73
CA LEU A 121 0.52 13.47 3.69
C LEU A 121 0.75 14.98 3.82
N SER A 122 -0.22 15.74 4.34
CA SER A 122 -0.06 17.18 4.57
C SER A 122 0.90 17.46 5.73
N VAL A 123 0.86 16.65 6.80
CA VAL A 123 1.83 16.71 7.90
C VAL A 123 3.22 16.27 7.44
N LEU A 124 3.31 15.16 6.70
CA LEU A 124 4.59 14.69 6.18
C LEU A 124 5.22 15.72 5.22
N ARG A 125 4.41 16.43 4.44
CA ARG A 125 4.86 17.46 3.50
C ARG A 125 5.68 18.59 4.15
N THR A 126 5.36 18.94 5.39
CA THR A 126 5.94 20.09 6.10
C THR A 126 7.15 19.73 6.94
N GLY A 127 7.53 18.46 7.05
CA GLY A 127 8.70 18.07 7.85
C GLY A 127 9.40 16.79 7.40
N ASP A 128 10.48 16.49 8.13
CA ASP A 128 11.37 15.36 7.84
C ASP A 128 10.94 14.10 8.60
N TYR A 129 9.69 13.69 8.37
CA TYR A 129 9.01 12.65 9.15
C TYR A 129 8.58 11.46 8.29
N LEU A 130 8.52 10.28 8.91
CA LEU A 130 7.79 9.11 8.43
C LEU A 130 6.93 8.54 9.56
N PRO A 131 5.69 8.07 9.30
CA PRO A 131 4.92 7.38 10.32
C PRO A 131 5.60 6.05 10.69
N VAL A 132 5.41 5.57 11.91
CA VAL A 132 5.91 4.25 12.36
C VAL A 132 4.99 3.69 13.45
N ILE A 133 4.58 2.43 13.32
CA ILE A 133 3.75 1.75 14.34
C ILE A 133 4.61 0.86 15.25
N PHE A 134 5.62 0.21 14.67
CA PHE A 134 6.49 -0.72 15.39
C PHE A 134 7.96 -0.35 15.23
N GLN A 135 8.69 -0.42 16.34
CA GLN A 135 10.14 -0.33 16.38
C GLN A 135 10.66 -1.55 17.13
N SER A 136 11.37 -2.42 16.42
CA SER A 136 12.11 -3.60 16.92
C SER A 136 11.32 -4.91 17.10
N GLU A 137 12.11 -5.98 17.10
CA GLU A 137 11.76 -7.41 17.22
C GLU A 137 11.20 -7.79 18.61
N TYR A 138 11.10 -6.84 19.54
CA TYR A 138 10.86 -7.09 20.97
C TYR A 138 9.66 -6.35 21.56
N MET A 139 8.88 -5.63 20.73
CA MET A 139 7.65 -4.98 21.18
C MET A 139 6.45 -5.54 20.43
N ASP A 140 5.76 -6.49 21.05
CA ASP A 140 4.38 -6.84 20.71
C ASP A 140 3.45 -5.72 21.18
N LEU A 141 3.42 -4.60 20.46
CA LEU A 141 2.31 -3.66 20.60
C LEU A 141 1.08 -4.32 19.98
N ALA A 142 0.20 -4.88 20.81
CA ALA A 142 -1.08 -5.34 20.30
C ALA A 142 -1.83 -4.17 19.66
N ALA A 143 -2.57 -4.43 18.58
CA ALA A 143 -3.31 -3.41 17.84
C ALA A 143 -4.16 -2.49 18.75
N GLN A 144 -4.74 -3.08 19.80
CA GLN A 144 -5.54 -2.43 20.84
C GLN A 144 -4.82 -1.38 21.71
N ASP A 145 -3.49 -1.46 21.79
CA ASP A 145 -2.67 -0.57 22.62
C ASP A 145 -2.19 0.66 21.84
N LEU A 146 -2.34 0.64 20.51
CA LEU A 146 -2.01 1.77 19.66
C LEU A 146 -3.06 2.88 19.87
N ARG A 147 -2.64 4.03 20.41
CA ARG A 147 -3.51 5.20 20.68
C ARG A 147 -3.35 6.34 19.68
N SER A 148 -2.20 6.36 19.01
CA SER A 148 -1.80 7.36 18.04
C SER A 148 -0.86 6.72 17.04
N LEU A 149 -0.59 7.40 15.93
CA LEU A 149 0.42 7.04 14.95
C LEU A 149 1.68 7.89 15.18
N PRO A 150 2.74 7.33 15.79
CA PRO A 150 3.99 8.04 15.98
C PRO A 150 4.61 8.48 14.66
N LEU A 151 5.24 9.65 14.66
CA LEU A 151 6.04 10.16 13.55
C LEU A 151 7.53 10.08 13.89
N TRP A 152 8.26 9.25 13.15
CA TRP A 152 9.71 9.10 13.24
C TRP A 152 10.46 10.22 12.50
N VAL A 153 11.50 10.76 13.14
CA VAL A 153 12.44 11.73 12.58
C VAL A 153 13.76 11.03 12.26
N HIS A 154 14.34 11.31 11.10
CA HIS A 154 15.64 10.73 10.75
C HIS A 154 16.75 11.18 11.73
N GLY A 155 17.50 10.23 12.26
CA GLY A 155 18.61 10.49 13.19
C GLY A 155 18.20 10.55 14.66
N GLU A 156 16.91 10.56 14.98
CA GLU A 156 16.42 10.36 16.34
C GLU A 156 16.29 8.85 16.61
N HIS A 157 16.84 8.40 17.74
CA HIS A 157 16.57 7.05 18.22
C HIS A 157 15.07 6.95 18.49
N ALA A 158 14.49 5.88 17.97
CA ALA A 158 13.12 5.40 18.11
C ALA A 158 12.44 5.58 19.50
N VAL A 159 13.18 5.82 20.57
CA VAL A 159 12.79 5.41 21.93
C VAL A 159 12.13 6.52 22.76
N SER A 160 11.37 7.44 22.17
CA SER A 160 10.46 8.28 22.95
C SER A 160 9.17 8.53 22.19
N PRO A 161 7.98 8.31 22.80
CA PRO A 161 6.75 8.92 22.32
C PRO A 161 7.02 10.43 22.27
N SER A 162 7.06 10.97 21.07
CA SER A 162 7.32 12.40 20.88
C SER A 162 6.00 13.16 21.00
N GLU A 163 6.06 14.47 21.20
CA GLU A 163 4.91 15.39 21.08
C GLU A 163 4.27 15.39 19.67
N ARG A 164 4.64 14.45 18.78
CA ARG A 164 4.35 14.45 17.35
C ARG A 164 3.63 13.17 16.94
N ASP A 165 2.53 12.95 17.62
CA ASP A 165 1.59 11.89 17.32
C ASP A 165 0.58 12.35 16.27
N PHE A 166 0.27 11.48 15.31
CA PHE A 166 -0.82 11.68 14.38
C PHE A 166 -2.04 10.85 14.79
N VAL A 167 -3.24 11.30 14.43
CA VAL A 167 -4.46 10.55 14.74
C VAL A 167 -4.47 9.21 14.02
N LEU A 168 -5.02 8.17 14.64
CA LEU A 168 -5.18 6.88 13.98
C LEU A 168 -6.20 6.95 12.84
N PRO A 169 -6.05 6.09 11.81
CA PRO A 169 -7.03 6.02 10.75
C PRO A 169 -8.38 5.54 11.28
N PRO A 170 -9.46 5.78 10.53
CA PRO A 170 -10.70 5.08 10.80
C PRO A 170 -10.48 3.57 10.69
N GLY A 171 -11.21 2.83 11.52
CA GLY A 171 -11.26 1.38 11.47
C GLY A 171 -11.66 0.85 10.09
N VAL A 172 -11.57 -0.47 9.92
CA VAL A 172 -12.10 -1.15 8.74
C VAL A 172 -13.61 -1.29 8.91
N ASP A 173 -14.37 -0.56 8.08
CA ASP A 173 -15.79 -0.82 7.88
C ASP A 173 -15.94 -2.18 7.19
N GLU A 174 -15.86 -3.28 7.94
CA GLU A 174 -16.37 -4.55 7.47
C GLU A 174 -17.88 -4.61 7.74
N PRO A 175 -18.72 -4.98 6.76
CA PRO A 175 -20.04 -5.46 7.10
C PRO A 175 -19.82 -6.70 7.99
N ARG A 176 -20.20 -6.63 9.26
CA ARG A 176 -20.30 -7.79 10.15
C ARG A 176 -21.37 -8.73 9.60
N GLY A 177 -21.01 -9.57 8.63
CA GLY A 177 -21.80 -10.71 8.16
C GLY A 177 -21.24 -12.00 8.74
N PRO A 178 -22.08 -12.99 9.09
CA PRO A 178 -21.63 -14.20 9.75
C PRO A 178 -20.84 -15.06 8.75
N GLU A 179 -19.73 -15.63 9.22
CA GLU A 179 -19.01 -16.74 8.60
C GLU A 179 -18.71 -16.58 7.10
N SER A 180 -17.59 -15.92 6.79
CA SER A 180 -16.90 -16.16 5.50
C SER A 180 -16.25 -17.54 5.52
N GLY A 181 -17.08 -18.58 5.54
CA GLY A 181 -16.76 -19.84 4.91
C GLY A 181 -16.67 -19.58 3.41
N CYS A 182 -15.49 -19.18 2.95
CA CYS A 182 -15.13 -19.29 1.54
C CYS A 182 -14.98 -20.77 1.20
N GLU A 183 -16.09 -21.49 1.11
CA GLU A 183 -16.14 -22.72 0.33
C GLU A 183 -16.05 -22.27 -1.14
N LEU A 184 -14.80 -22.20 -1.62
CA LEU A 184 -14.48 -22.06 -3.04
C LEU A 184 -15.05 -23.28 -3.77
N VAL A 185 -16.30 -23.20 -4.19
CA VAL A 185 -16.80 -24.04 -5.27
C VAL A 185 -16.14 -23.54 -6.55
N LEU A 186 -14.98 -24.12 -6.84
CA LEU A 186 -14.32 -24.04 -8.13
C LEU A 186 -15.27 -24.63 -9.17
N SER A 187 -15.90 -23.75 -9.94
CA SER A 187 -16.35 -24.09 -11.29
C SER A 187 -15.49 -23.32 -12.28
N ASP A 188 -14.95 -24.06 -13.23
CA ASP A 188 -13.85 -23.70 -14.12
C ASP A 188 -13.99 -22.31 -14.76
N GLY A 189 -12.95 -21.47 -14.63
CA GLY A 189 -12.73 -20.29 -15.48
C GLY A 189 -12.81 -18.89 -14.85
N GLY A 190 -13.08 -18.76 -13.54
CA GLY A 190 -13.47 -17.47 -12.92
C GLY A 190 -12.38 -16.41 -12.69
N VAL A 191 -11.08 -16.74 -12.68
CA VAL A 191 -10.02 -15.76 -12.33
C VAL A 191 -9.80 -14.73 -13.45
N TYR A 192 -9.98 -15.13 -14.71
CA TYR A 192 -9.75 -14.26 -15.86
C TYR A 192 -10.78 -13.13 -15.99
N VAL A 193 -12.03 -13.38 -15.58
CA VAL A 193 -13.14 -12.44 -15.77
C VAL A 193 -13.02 -11.23 -14.84
N ARG A 194 -12.51 -11.41 -13.60
CA ARG A 194 -12.30 -10.27 -12.68
C ARG A 194 -11.13 -9.40 -13.10
N LEU A 195 -10.04 -9.99 -13.62
CA LEU A 195 -8.91 -9.23 -14.16
C LEU A 195 -9.34 -8.39 -15.37
N LEU A 196 -10.11 -8.99 -16.29
CA LEU A 196 -10.64 -8.29 -17.47
C LEU A 196 -11.66 -7.21 -17.09
N ALA A 197 -12.48 -7.40 -16.06
CA ALA A 197 -13.42 -6.39 -15.59
C ALA A 197 -12.71 -5.17 -14.96
N ALA A 198 -11.62 -5.39 -14.22
CA ALA A 198 -10.78 -4.31 -13.69
C ALA A 198 -10.10 -3.52 -14.83
N VAL A 199 -9.58 -4.23 -15.84
CA VAL A 199 -8.98 -3.64 -17.04
C VAL A 199 -10.01 -2.88 -17.89
N ALA A 200 -11.21 -3.43 -18.09
CA ALA A 200 -12.29 -2.79 -18.85
C ALA A 200 -12.96 -1.62 -18.09
N GLY A 201 -12.88 -1.60 -16.76
CA GLY A 201 -13.30 -0.47 -15.93
C GLY A 201 -12.44 0.77 -16.15
N PHE A 202 -11.14 0.57 -16.43
CA PHE A 202 -10.18 1.62 -16.72
C PHE A 202 -10.39 2.25 -18.10
N GLU A 203 -10.63 1.43 -19.15
CA GLU A 203 -10.87 1.92 -20.52
C GLU A 203 -12.08 2.84 -20.63
N ARG A 204 -13.13 2.61 -19.83
CA ARG A 204 -14.33 3.45 -19.84
C ARG A 204 -14.15 4.83 -19.21
N LYS A 205 -13.12 5.03 -18.37
CA LYS A 205 -12.91 6.31 -17.67
C LYS A 205 -11.88 7.23 -18.31
N HIS A 206 -10.91 6.71 -19.07
CA HIS A 206 -9.73 7.47 -19.45
C HIS A 206 -9.37 7.53 -20.95
N GLY A 207 -10.23 7.05 -21.85
CA GLY A 207 -10.14 7.37 -23.29
C GLY A 207 -8.80 6.99 -23.94
N HIS A 208 -8.66 5.71 -24.29
CA HIS A 208 -7.53 5.08 -24.99
C HIS A 208 -6.12 5.17 -24.37
N TRP A 209 -5.43 4.03 -24.42
CA TRP A 209 -4.07 3.86 -23.94
C TRP A 209 -3.04 4.61 -24.81
N PRO A 210 -1.96 5.17 -24.23
CA PRO A 210 -0.75 5.54 -24.97
C PRO A 210 -0.18 4.34 -25.73
N SER A 211 0.21 4.52 -27.00
CA SER A 211 0.63 3.45 -27.93
C SER A 211 1.81 2.59 -27.44
N ARG A 212 2.56 3.04 -26.43
CA ARG A 212 3.64 2.27 -25.79
C ARG A 212 3.14 1.15 -24.86
N LEU A 213 1.88 1.20 -24.39
CA LEU A 213 1.30 0.23 -23.46
C LEU A 213 0.58 -0.94 -24.18
N GLN A 214 0.17 -0.75 -25.44
CA GLN A 214 -0.39 -1.82 -26.27
C GLN A 214 0.62 -2.92 -26.64
N ALA A 215 1.92 -2.57 -26.69
CA ALA A 215 2.98 -3.51 -27.09
C ALA A 215 3.30 -4.58 -26.03
N THR A 216 2.95 -4.33 -24.76
CA THR A 216 3.29 -5.24 -23.64
C THR A 216 2.21 -6.31 -23.43
N LEU A 217 0.96 -6.05 -23.82
CA LEU A 217 -0.18 -6.95 -23.64
C LEU A 217 -0.33 -8.04 -24.72
N THR A 218 0.42 -7.95 -25.81
CA THR A 218 0.40 -8.94 -26.91
C THR A 218 1.49 -10.02 -26.77
N ARG A 219 2.31 -9.98 -25.72
CA ARG A 219 3.30 -11.03 -25.44
C ARG A 219 2.73 -12.02 -24.44
N SER A 220 2.52 -13.27 -24.91
CA SER A 220 2.21 -14.40 -24.05
C SER A 220 3.26 -14.53 -22.92
N PRO A 221 2.86 -14.88 -21.68
CA PRO A 221 3.79 -15.10 -20.59
C PRO A 221 4.78 -16.24 -20.90
N PRO A 222 6.04 -16.16 -20.42
CA PRO A 222 7.09 -17.14 -20.73
C PRO A 222 6.85 -18.55 -20.15
N TRP A 223 5.84 -18.75 -19.31
CA TRP A 223 5.50 -20.07 -18.75
C TRP A 223 4.49 -20.88 -19.58
N GLN A 224 4.04 -20.40 -20.74
CA GLN A 224 3.12 -21.11 -21.64
C GLN A 224 3.82 -21.89 -22.78
N ARG A 225 5.11 -22.21 -22.64
CA ARG A 225 5.80 -23.16 -23.53
C ARG A 225 6.38 -24.30 -22.70
N LYS A 226 5.96 -25.54 -23.01
CA LYS A 226 6.13 -26.81 -22.27
C LYS A 226 5.07 -26.94 -21.18
N TYR A 227 4.11 -27.86 -21.22
CA TYR A 227 4.09 -29.23 -21.74
C TYR A 227 2.90 -29.47 -22.68
#